data_AF-A0A430PZ36-F1
#
_entry.id   AF-A0A430PZ36-F1
#
_cell.length_a   1.000
_cell.length_b   1.000
_cell.length_c   1.000
_cell.angle_alpha   90.00
_cell.angle_beta   90.00
_cell.angle_gamma   90.00
#
_symmetry.space_group_name_H-M   'P 1'
#
loop_
_entity.id
_entity.type
_entity.pdbx_description
1 polymer ?
#
loop_
_entity_poly.entity_id
_entity_poly.type
_entity_poly.pdbx_seq_one_letter_code
_entity_poly.pdbx_strand_id
1 'polypeptide(L)'
;MDPSFINELTNCLQHTVSPERETRRSAEAYLKAVELRPSYCLCLLHILQDPNVPSPTRIAAAITLKNFIKNHWQVDSDETDRIHTSDRDGLRNQIIGAMLSVAGNIQSQLSEAISTIWREDFPEKWPNLIPELVQRMAQLGADLNMVHGVLYTAHTLFKRYRHECAGPDLYREMKLVIGQFGAPLTELAKDLPEFFEDNMQDWMTFFRSLLQLNASTLNLTNETNENNNATVLVEQIKSQICDNASLYASKYEPEFASYLPGFVTDVWEMLLGTSAQTKYDLLIGNAIGFLSCVISRPQHRHLFENPETLQKLCEKVILPNMHFRALDEELFTENPDEYIRLDLEGSNAQTRRRAACNLVHVLCEAFEGAVVTNFATYIEHLLNEYTNTPNGGAWTSKDAALLLVTSVASRGKTEKLIGNAIGFLSCVISRPQHRHLFENPETLQKLCEKVILPNMHFRALDEELFTENPDEYIRLDLEGSNAQTRRRAACNLVHVLCEAFEGAVVTNFATYIEHLLNEYTNTPNGGAWTSKDAALLLVTSVASRGKTEKV
;
A
#
# COMPACT_ATOMS: atom_id res chain seq x y z
N MET A 1 -28.46 10.38 38.10
CA MET A 1 -28.30 8.92 38.20
C MET A 1 -28.60 8.51 39.63
N ASP A 2 -29.29 7.39 39.82
CA ASP A 2 -29.62 6.84 41.14
C ASP A 2 -28.43 6.04 41.70
N PRO A 3 -27.80 6.47 42.82
CA PRO A 3 -26.65 5.77 43.40
C PRO A 3 -26.97 4.35 43.86
N SER A 4 -28.23 4.08 44.25
CA SER A 4 -28.64 2.74 44.69
C SER A 4 -28.59 1.75 43.52
N PHE A 5 -29.05 2.17 42.35
CA PHE A 5 -29.04 1.36 41.14
C PHE A 5 -27.61 1.10 40.61
N ILE A 6 -26.71 2.08 40.71
CA ILE A 6 -25.30 1.89 40.36
C ILE A 6 -24.68 0.79 41.22
N ASN A 7 -24.94 0.78 42.53
CA ASN A 7 -24.42 -0.25 43.43
C ASN A 7 -25.03 -1.64 43.13
N GLU A 8 -26.33 -1.70 42.85
CA GLU A 8 -27.00 -2.93 42.42
C GLU A 8 -26.37 -3.50 41.14
N LEU A 9 -26.15 -2.67 40.13
CA LEU A 9 -25.52 -3.06 38.87
C LEU A 9 -24.07 -3.51 39.08
N THR A 10 -23.28 -2.80 39.88
CA THR A 10 -21.90 -3.17 40.19
C THR A 10 -21.82 -4.55 40.83
N ASN A 11 -22.69 -4.83 41.81
CA ASN A 11 -22.76 -6.14 42.46
C ASN A 11 -23.18 -7.23 41.46
N CYS A 12 -24.17 -6.95 40.62
CA CYS A 12 -24.59 -7.89 39.59
C CYS A 12 -23.47 -8.21 38.58
N LEU A 13 -22.72 -7.19 38.13
CA LEU A 13 -21.57 -7.33 37.24
C LEU A 13 -20.39 -8.05 37.90
N GLN A 14 -20.25 -8.01 39.22
CA GLN A 14 -19.29 -8.86 39.93
C GLN A 14 -19.72 -10.34 39.90
N HIS A 15 -21.02 -10.62 39.95
CA HIS A 15 -21.53 -11.97 39.86
C HIS A 15 -21.41 -12.59 38.45
N THR A 16 -21.39 -11.79 37.37
CA THR A 16 -21.17 -12.30 36.01
C THR A 16 -19.75 -12.81 35.77
N VAL A 17 -18.79 -12.38 36.59
CA VAL A 17 -17.38 -12.84 36.54
C VAL A 17 -17.08 -13.94 37.57
N SER A 18 -18.09 -14.44 38.29
CA SER A 18 -17.93 -15.51 39.29
C SER A 18 -17.59 -16.86 38.64
N PRO A 19 -16.76 -17.72 39.28
CA PRO A 19 -16.50 -19.09 38.80
C PRO A 19 -17.76 -19.98 38.80
N GLU A 20 -18.77 -19.65 39.61
CA GLU A 20 -20.01 -20.43 39.73
C GLU A 20 -20.99 -20.17 38.58
N ARG A 21 -21.41 -21.24 37.90
CA ARG A 21 -22.29 -21.15 36.71
C ARG A 21 -23.68 -20.60 37.02
N GLU A 22 -24.27 -20.97 38.16
CA GLU A 22 -25.63 -20.53 38.53
C GLU A 22 -25.66 -19.04 38.90
N THR A 23 -24.63 -18.58 39.62
CA THR A 23 -24.40 -17.18 39.97
C THR A 23 -24.22 -16.31 38.72
N ARG A 24 -23.48 -16.78 37.71
CA ARG A 24 -23.38 -16.07 36.42
C ARG A 24 -24.72 -16.00 35.67
N ARG A 25 -25.43 -17.12 35.57
CA ARG A 25 -26.71 -17.18 34.83
C ARG A 25 -27.78 -16.29 35.46
N SER A 26 -27.87 -16.26 36.79
CA SER A 26 -28.82 -15.40 37.51
C SER A 26 -28.48 -13.92 37.34
N ALA A 27 -27.19 -13.56 37.37
CA ALA A 27 -26.73 -12.20 37.10
C ALA A 27 -27.01 -11.74 35.66
N GLU A 28 -26.72 -12.56 34.65
CA GLU A 28 -27.04 -12.25 33.25
C GLU A 28 -28.55 -12.09 33.01
N ALA A 29 -29.37 -12.93 33.65
CA ALA A 29 -30.83 -12.81 33.58
C ALA A 29 -31.33 -11.52 34.22
N TYR A 30 -30.73 -11.10 35.34
CA TYR A 30 -31.06 -9.84 35.99
C TYR A 30 -30.67 -8.63 35.13
N LEU A 31 -29.45 -8.61 34.57
CA LEU A 31 -29.01 -7.54 33.67
C LEU A 31 -30.00 -7.35 32.52
N LYS A 32 -30.43 -8.46 31.90
CA LYS A 32 -31.42 -8.43 30.83
C LYS A 32 -32.80 -7.92 31.27
N ALA A 33 -33.19 -8.17 32.52
CA ALA A 33 -34.46 -7.71 33.06
C ALA A 33 -34.47 -6.19 33.35
N VAL A 34 -33.31 -5.59 33.64
CA VAL A 34 -33.18 -4.16 33.97
C VAL A 34 -32.74 -3.28 32.80
N GLU A 35 -32.53 -3.86 31.62
CA GLU A 35 -32.14 -3.15 30.37
C GLU A 35 -33.08 -2.01 29.98
N LEU A 36 -34.38 -2.12 30.30
CA LEU A 36 -35.40 -1.11 30.00
C LEU A 36 -35.43 0.06 30.99
N ARG A 37 -34.62 0.03 32.06
CA ARG A 37 -34.63 1.08 33.07
C ARG A 37 -33.94 2.35 32.50
N PRO A 38 -34.52 3.54 32.68
CA PRO A 38 -33.85 4.78 32.30
C PRO A 38 -32.45 4.90 32.89
N SER A 39 -31.53 5.45 32.12
CA SER A 39 -30.13 5.63 32.45
C SER A 39 -29.33 4.34 32.66
N TYR A 40 -29.83 3.17 32.27
CA TYR A 40 -29.10 1.90 32.35
C TYR A 40 -27.72 1.98 31.70
N CYS A 41 -27.67 2.44 30.44
CA CYS A 41 -26.42 2.58 29.70
C CYS A 41 -25.48 3.66 30.28
N LEU A 42 -26.02 4.75 30.83
CA LEU A 42 -25.23 5.78 31.52
C LEU A 42 -24.64 5.28 32.84
N CYS A 43 -25.38 4.43 33.57
CA CYS A 43 -24.87 3.79 34.78
C CYS A 43 -23.73 2.81 34.45
N LEU A 44 -23.86 2.01 33.38
CA LEU A 44 -22.76 1.15 32.91
C LEU A 44 -21.52 1.96 32.53
N LEU A 45 -21.71 3.12 31.86
CA LEU A 45 -20.63 4.03 31.50
C LEU A 45 -19.94 4.62 32.75
N HIS A 46 -20.71 4.96 33.79
CA HIS A 46 -20.14 5.44 35.05
C HIS A 46 -19.33 4.35 35.77
N ILE A 47 -19.86 3.13 35.86
CA ILE A 47 -19.21 1.98 36.53
C ILE A 47 -17.87 1.64 35.87
N LEU A 48 -17.80 1.65 34.52
CA LEU A 48 -16.55 1.34 33.83
C LEU A 48 -15.49 2.44 33.97
N GLN A 49 -15.86 3.68 34.28
CA GLN A 49 -14.94 4.79 34.51
C GLN A 49 -14.42 4.86 35.95
N ASP A 50 -15.14 4.27 36.92
CA ASP A 50 -14.77 4.32 38.33
C ASP A 50 -13.49 3.49 38.60
N PRO A 51 -12.37 4.11 39.03
CA PRO A 51 -11.14 3.39 39.34
C PRO A 51 -11.25 2.51 40.59
N ASN A 52 -12.25 2.72 41.46
CA ASN A 52 -12.45 1.92 42.66
C ASN A 52 -13.09 0.55 42.38
N VAL A 53 -13.69 0.37 41.20
CA VAL A 53 -14.31 -0.89 40.80
C VAL A 53 -13.24 -1.85 40.26
N PRO A 54 -13.26 -3.14 40.63
CA PRO A 54 -12.31 -4.13 40.11
C PRO A 54 -12.30 -4.21 38.58
N SER A 55 -11.11 -4.36 37.98
CA SER A 55 -10.93 -4.42 36.52
C SER A 55 -11.82 -5.45 35.81
N PRO A 56 -12.01 -6.70 36.31
CA PRO A 56 -12.90 -7.67 35.68
C PRO A 56 -14.35 -7.17 35.57
N THR A 57 -14.84 -6.48 36.61
CA THR A 57 -16.19 -5.90 36.65
C THR A 57 -16.32 -4.72 35.69
N ARG A 58 -15.29 -3.87 35.58
CA ARG A 58 -15.27 -2.76 34.61
C ARG A 58 -15.27 -3.27 33.17
N ILE A 59 -14.54 -4.34 32.88
CA ILE A 59 -14.53 -5.00 31.56
C ILE A 59 -15.92 -5.60 31.28
N ALA A 60 -16.53 -6.29 32.25
CA ALA A 60 -17.88 -6.82 32.10
C ALA A 60 -18.92 -5.71 31.84
N ALA A 61 -18.81 -4.56 32.52
CA ALA A 61 -19.65 -3.39 32.27
C ALA A 61 -19.50 -2.88 30.82
N ALA A 62 -18.26 -2.77 30.33
CA ALA A 62 -17.97 -2.31 28.96
C ALA A 62 -18.51 -3.28 27.89
N ILE A 63 -18.38 -4.60 28.11
CA ILE A 63 -18.93 -5.62 27.20
C ILE A 63 -20.46 -5.55 27.18
N THR A 64 -21.09 -5.45 28.35
CA THR A 64 -22.55 -5.33 28.46
C THR A 64 -23.05 -4.06 27.76
N LEU A 65 -22.39 -2.92 27.98
CA LEU A 65 -22.72 -1.65 27.32
C LEU A 65 -22.59 -1.77 25.79
N LYS A 66 -21.50 -2.36 25.30
CA LYS A 66 -21.29 -2.57 23.87
C LYS A 66 -22.40 -3.42 23.27
N ASN A 67 -22.72 -4.56 23.89
CA ASN A 67 -23.74 -5.48 23.39
C ASN A 67 -25.13 -4.83 23.41
N PHE A 68 -25.43 -4.04 24.46
CA PHE A 68 -26.67 -3.29 24.57
C PHE A 68 -26.82 -2.26 23.43
N ILE A 69 -25.78 -1.46 23.17
CA ILE A 69 -25.76 -0.52 22.04
C ILE A 69 -25.90 -1.28 20.71
N LYS A 70 -25.10 -2.33 20.50
CA LYS A 70 -25.13 -3.12 19.27
C LYS A 70 -26.50 -3.67 18.93
N ASN A 71 -27.25 -4.13 19.93
CA ASN A 71 -28.53 -4.79 19.72
C ASN A 71 -29.73 -3.84 19.69
N HIS A 72 -29.60 -2.63 20.26
CA HIS A 72 -30.76 -1.74 20.49
C HIS A 72 -30.58 -0.31 19.98
N TRP A 73 -29.44 0.03 19.37
CA TRP A 73 -29.23 1.37 18.82
C TRP A 73 -30.05 1.62 17.56
N GLN A 74 -30.09 0.65 16.65
CA GLN A 74 -31.00 0.66 15.50
C GLN A 74 -32.37 0.15 15.95
N VAL A 75 -33.42 0.93 15.66
CA VAL A 75 -34.80 0.53 15.93
C VAL A 75 -35.44 0.26 14.58
N ASP A 76 -35.69 -1.02 14.29
CA ASP A 76 -36.51 -1.39 13.13
C ASP A 76 -37.95 -0.96 13.38
N SER A 77 -38.71 -0.64 12.32
CA SER A 77 -40.01 0.02 12.38
C SER A 77 -41.08 -0.69 13.24
N ASP A 78 -40.87 -1.98 13.55
CA ASP A 78 -41.80 -2.82 14.33
C ASP A 78 -41.28 -3.16 15.74
N GLU A 79 -40.10 -2.69 16.15
CA GLU A 79 -39.53 -2.97 17.48
C GLU A 79 -39.74 -1.82 18.48
N THR A 80 -39.81 -2.16 19.76
CA THR A 80 -39.88 -1.19 20.86
C THR A 80 -38.50 -0.58 21.11
N ASP A 81 -38.39 0.75 21.04
CA ASP A 81 -37.14 1.45 21.38
C ASP A 81 -36.81 1.22 22.85
N ARG A 82 -35.74 0.46 23.10
CA ARG A 82 -35.28 0.12 24.45
C ARG A 82 -34.34 1.15 25.04
N ILE A 83 -33.86 2.08 24.23
CA ILE A 83 -32.94 3.15 24.68
C ILE A 83 -33.70 4.45 24.69
N HIS A 84 -33.92 5.01 25.89
CA HIS A 84 -34.57 6.31 25.99
C HIS A 84 -33.80 7.39 25.21
N THR A 85 -34.54 8.30 24.56
CA THR A 85 -33.96 9.40 23.79
C THR A 85 -32.98 10.26 24.60
N SER A 86 -33.30 10.52 25.88
CA SER A 86 -32.39 11.23 26.80
C SER A 86 -31.08 10.48 27.07
N ASP A 87 -31.13 9.15 27.08
CA ASP A 87 -29.96 8.31 27.28
C ASP A 87 -29.08 8.25 26.03
N ARG A 88 -29.68 8.30 24.82
CA ARG A 88 -28.94 8.42 23.55
C ARG A 88 -28.12 9.70 23.53
N ASP A 89 -28.73 10.83 23.89
CA ASP A 89 -28.04 12.13 23.98
C ASP A 89 -26.96 12.11 25.06
N GLY A 90 -27.27 11.53 26.23
CA GLY A 90 -26.32 11.37 27.31
C GLY A 90 -25.09 10.55 26.92
N LEU A 91 -25.28 9.45 26.18
CA LEU A 91 -24.20 8.61 25.69
C LEU A 91 -23.33 9.36 24.69
N ARG A 92 -23.95 10.03 23.69
CA ARG A 92 -23.22 10.81 22.68
C ARG A 92 -22.32 11.89 23.30
N ASN A 93 -22.76 12.50 24.40
CA ASN A 93 -22.00 13.56 25.08
C ASN A 93 -20.91 13.03 26.03
N GLN A 94 -21.00 11.78 26.51
CA GLN A 94 -20.10 11.24 27.54
C GLN A 94 -19.13 10.16 27.03
N ILE A 95 -19.51 9.42 25.98
CA ILE A 95 -18.77 8.21 25.57
C ILE A 95 -17.35 8.50 25.06
N ILE A 96 -17.13 9.66 24.41
CA ILE A 96 -15.79 10.08 23.97
C ILE A 96 -14.92 10.41 25.17
N GLY A 97 -15.44 11.19 26.14
CA GLY A 97 -14.73 11.46 27.40
C GLY A 97 -14.41 10.17 28.17
N ALA A 98 -15.34 9.21 28.18
CA ALA A 98 -15.11 7.90 28.79
C ALA A 98 -13.99 7.12 28.10
N MET A 99 -13.97 7.10 26.77
CA MET A 99 -12.93 6.43 25.98
C MET A 99 -11.53 7.01 26.22
N LEU A 100 -11.43 8.32 26.48
CA LEU A 100 -10.16 8.98 26.80
C LEU A 100 -9.71 8.74 28.25
N SER A 101 -10.65 8.46 29.16
CA SER A 101 -10.35 8.21 30.58
C SER A 101 -9.92 6.78 30.91
N VAL A 102 -10.03 5.84 29.97
CA VAL A 102 -9.76 4.42 30.17
C VAL A 102 -8.74 3.91 29.15
N ALA A 103 -7.98 2.87 29.51
CA ALA A 103 -6.95 2.27 28.66
C ALA A 103 -7.15 0.75 28.50
N GLY A 104 -6.46 0.16 27.51
CA GLY A 104 -6.44 -1.28 27.29
C GLY A 104 -7.78 -1.86 26.82
N ASN A 105 -8.17 -3.01 27.35
CA ASN A 105 -9.33 -3.76 26.89
C ASN A 105 -10.67 -3.01 27.05
N ILE A 106 -10.80 -2.12 28.04
CA ILE A 106 -12.03 -1.31 28.21
C ILE A 106 -12.15 -0.32 27.05
N GLN A 107 -11.04 0.32 26.66
CA GLN A 107 -10.99 1.27 25.55
C GLN A 107 -11.37 0.61 24.23
N SER A 108 -10.94 -0.64 23.98
CA SER A 108 -11.31 -1.37 22.75
C SER A 108 -12.80 -1.70 22.68
N GLN A 109 -13.44 -2.06 23.80
CA GLN A 109 -14.89 -2.29 23.84
C GLN A 109 -15.69 -1.00 23.60
N LEU A 110 -15.27 0.12 24.21
CA LEU A 110 -15.91 1.43 23.96
C LEU A 110 -15.74 1.87 22.50
N SER A 111 -14.58 1.62 21.90
CA SER A 111 -14.34 1.92 20.50
C SER A 111 -15.33 1.22 19.56
N GLU A 112 -15.64 -0.05 19.82
CA GLU A 112 -16.60 -0.81 19.02
C GLU A 112 -18.05 -0.33 19.23
N ALA A 113 -18.38 0.10 20.45
CA ALA A 113 -19.66 0.74 20.75
C ALA A 113 -19.83 2.07 19.99
N ILE A 114 -18.80 2.94 20.01
CA ILE A 114 -18.82 4.22 19.28
C ILE A 114 -18.92 3.99 17.77
N SER A 115 -18.23 2.98 17.21
CA SER A 115 -18.36 2.61 15.79
C SER A 115 -19.79 2.24 15.41
N THR A 116 -20.55 1.62 16.32
CA THR A 116 -21.95 1.29 16.05
C THR A 116 -22.82 2.55 16.05
N ILE A 117 -22.66 3.43 17.06
CA ILE A 117 -23.40 4.69 17.14
C ILE A 117 -23.09 5.57 15.91
N TRP A 118 -21.80 5.67 15.54
CA TRP A 118 -21.33 6.41 14.38
C TRP A 118 -22.09 6.01 13.12
N ARG A 119 -22.20 4.71 12.86
CA ARG A 119 -22.79 4.19 11.61
C ARG A 119 -24.24 4.63 11.43
N GLU A 120 -25.00 4.74 12.52
CA GLU A 120 -26.43 5.05 12.48
C GLU A 120 -26.73 6.55 12.60
N ASP A 121 -25.89 7.30 13.32
CA ASP A 121 -26.21 8.67 13.73
C ASP A 121 -25.32 9.75 13.08
N PHE A 122 -24.16 9.41 12.52
CA PHE A 122 -23.29 10.38 11.86
C PHE A 122 -23.63 10.50 10.36
N PRO A 123 -23.61 11.71 9.76
CA PRO A 123 -23.35 13.03 10.36
C PRO A 123 -24.60 13.76 10.88
N GLU A 124 -25.81 13.30 10.53
CA GLU A 124 -27.03 14.09 10.69
C GLU A 124 -27.50 14.21 12.15
N LYS A 125 -27.48 13.12 12.92
CA LYS A 125 -27.94 13.10 14.31
C LYS A 125 -26.81 13.44 15.28
N TRP A 126 -25.55 13.16 14.93
CA TRP A 126 -24.37 13.41 15.79
C TRP A 126 -23.30 14.30 15.13
N PRO A 127 -23.63 15.57 14.81
CA PRO A 127 -22.72 16.46 14.06
C PRO A 127 -21.47 16.90 14.85
N ASN A 128 -21.56 16.94 16.19
CA ASN A 128 -20.50 17.47 17.06
C ASN A 128 -19.35 16.49 17.33
N LEU A 129 -19.42 15.26 16.83
CA LEU A 129 -18.42 14.23 17.12
C LEU A 129 -17.02 14.58 16.61
N ILE A 130 -16.88 14.95 15.34
CA ILE A 130 -15.57 15.34 14.79
C ILE A 130 -15.05 16.64 15.45
N PRO A 131 -15.87 17.70 15.62
CA PRO A 131 -15.46 18.87 16.39
C PRO A 131 -14.99 18.54 17.81
N GLU A 132 -15.65 17.62 18.51
CA GLU A 132 -15.22 17.19 19.86
C GLU A 132 -13.87 16.46 19.78
N LEU A 133 -13.67 15.53 18.85
CA LEU A 133 -12.38 14.84 18.69
C LEU A 133 -11.24 15.82 18.38
N VAL A 134 -11.49 16.80 17.50
CA VAL A 134 -10.52 17.86 17.18
C VAL A 134 -10.22 18.73 18.39
N GLN A 135 -11.25 19.13 19.14
CA GLN A 135 -11.08 19.93 20.36
C GLN A 135 -10.25 19.18 21.40
N ARG A 136 -10.54 17.88 21.61
CA ARG A 136 -9.75 17.02 22.50
C ARG A 136 -8.31 16.95 22.01
N MET A 137 -8.08 16.69 20.73
CA MET A 137 -6.73 16.66 20.14
C MET A 137 -5.95 17.97 20.38
N ALA A 138 -6.59 19.13 20.15
CA ALA A 138 -5.96 20.44 20.26
C ALA A 138 -5.67 20.87 21.71
N GLN A 139 -6.50 20.45 22.67
CA GLN A 139 -6.29 20.75 24.10
C GLN A 139 -5.16 19.93 24.73
N LEU A 140 -4.64 18.92 24.02
CA LEU A 140 -3.90 17.80 24.60
C LEU A 140 -2.47 17.64 24.08
N GLY A 141 -1.88 18.67 23.46
CA GLY A 141 -0.47 18.68 23.06
C GLY A 141 0.54 18.34 24.18
N ALA A 142 0.10 18.21 25.43
CA ALA A 142 0.90 17.82 26.60
C ALA A 142 0.69 16.36 27.11
N ASP A 143 -0.38 15.63 26.72
CA ASP A 143 -0.63 14.24 27.20
C ASP A 143 -0.74 13.25 26.03
N LEU A 144 0.37 12.57 25.75
CA LEU A 144 0.50 11.58 24.68
C LEU A 144 -0.51 10.43 24.77
N ASN A 145 -0.95 10.04 25.98
CA ASN A 145 -1.91 8.94 26.15
C ASN A 145 -3.29 9.33 25.64
N MET A 146 -3.70 10.59 25.88
CA MET A 146 -4.98 11.08 25.40
C MET A 146 -4.95 11.35 23.90
N VAL A 147 -3.84 11.87 23.35
CA VAL A 147 -3.66 12.01 21.89
C VAL A 147 -3.75 10.65 21.21
N HIS A 148 -3.07 9.63 21.74
CA HIS A 148 -3.18 8.26 21.26
C HIS A 148 -4.63 7.76 21.31
N GLY A 149 -5.35 8.00 22.41
CA GLY A 149 -6.77 7.66 22.54
C GLY A 149 -7.65 8.31 21.47
N VAL A 150 -7.48 9.61 21.20
CA VAL A 150 -8.22 10.33 20.14
C VAL A 150 -7.89 9.75 18.75
N LEU A 151 -6.61 9.55 18.44
CA LEU A 151 -6.18 9.02 17.14
C LEU A 151 -6.63 7.57 16.93
N TYR A 152 -6.59 6.73 17.97
CA TYR A 152 -7.10 5.36 17.93
C TYR A 152 -8.61 5.33 17.68
N THR A 153 -9.36 6.22 18.34
CA THR A 153 -10.80 6.40 18.11
C THR A 153 -11.05 6.78 16.66
N ALA A 154 -10.38 7.82 16.17
CA ALA A 154 -10.50 8.31 14.80
C ALA A 154 -10.15 7.22 13.77
N HIS A 155 -9.05 6.50 13.97
CA HIS A 155 -8.66 5.37 13.12
C HIS A 155 -9.76 4.31 13.08
N THR A 156 -10.33 3.95 14.23
CA THR A 156 -11.38 2.93 14.32
C THR A 156 -12.69 3.36 13.65
N LEU A 157 -12.99 4.65 13.60
CA LEU A 157 -14.13 5.20 12.86
C LEU A 157 -13.85 5.23 11.35
N PHE A 158 -12.69 5.74 10.94
CA PHE A 158 -12.36 5.96 9.53
C PHE A 158 -12.00 4.67 8.78
N LYS A 159 -11.53 3.61 9.47
CA LYS A 159 -11.25 2.32 8.81
C LYS A 159 -12.48 1.73 8.12
N ARG A 160 -13.69 2.13 8.53
CA ARG A 160 -14.95 1.76 7.88
C ARG A 160 -14.96 2.09 6.39
N TYR A 161 -14.41 3.25 6.01
CA TYR A 161 -14.37 3.70 4.62
C TYR A 161 -13.56 2.78 3.70
N ARG A 162 -12.71 1.90 4.25
CA ARG A 162 -11.96 0.91 3.45
C ARG A 162 -12.84 -0.20 2.87
N HIS A 163 -14.02 -0.42 3.46
CA HIS A 163 -14.86 -1.57 3.16
C HIS A 163 -16.29 -1.19 2.75
N GLU A 164 -16.65 0.10 2.75
CA GLU A 164 -17.95 0.56 2.28
C GLU A 164 -17.97 0.81 0.77
N CYS A 165 -19.10 0.50 0.12
CA CYS A 165 -19.29 0.71 -1.30
C CYS A 165 -19.33 2.21 -1.64
N ALA A 166 -18.65 2.60 -2.71
CA ALA A 166 -18.63 3.97 -3.18
C ALA A 166 -20.04 4.46 -3.52
N GLY A 167 -20.42 5.61 -2.96
CA GLY A 167 -21.73 6.23 -3.15
C GLY A 167 -21.73 7.72 -2.81
N PRO A 168 -22.74 8.47 -3.26
CA PRO A 168 -22.79 9.93 -3.06
C PRO A 168 -22.86 10.31 -1.57
N ASP A 169 -23.57 9.54 -0.75
CA ASP A 169 -23.68 9.79 0.69
C ASP A 169 -22.36 9.55 1.42
N LEU A 170 -21.65 8.48 1.06
CA LEU A 170 -20.31 8.18 1.58
C LEU A 170 -19.31 9.28 1.23
N TYR A 171 -19.27 9.74 -0.02
CA TYR A 171 -18.36 10.83 -0.42
C TYR A 171 -18.69 12.15 0.28
N ARG A 172 -19.97 12.45 0.49
CA ARG A 172 -20.41 13.63 1.25
C ARG A 172 -19.91 13.57 2.69
N GLU A 173 -20.05 12.40 3.33
CA GLU A 173 -19.55 12.15 4.67
C GLU A 173 -18.02 12.28 4.75
N MET A 174 -17.29 11.61 3.86
CA MET A 174 -15.82 11.67 3.80
C MET A 174 -15.32 13.10 3.59
N LYS A 175 -15.98 13.89 2.72
CA LYS A 175 -15.62 15.29 2.50
C LYS A 175 -15.79 16.12 3.77
N LEU A 176 -16.84 15.87 4.55
CA LEU A 176 -17.07 16.54 5.84
C LEU A 176 -15.97 16.16 6.85
N VAL A 177 -15.65 14.88 6.97
CA VAL A 177 -14.58 14.40 7.86
C VAL A 177 -13.23 14.97 7.46
N ILE A 178 -12.85 14.92 6.18
CA ILE A 178 -11.58 15.47 5.69
C ILE A 178 -11.53 16.99 5.91
N GLY A 179 -12.64 17.70 5.66
CA GLY A 179 -12.72 19.14 5.84
C GLY A 179 -12.55 19.60 7.30
N GLN A 180 -12.97 18.79 8.27
CA GLN A 180 -12.91 19.15 9.70
C GLN A 180 -11.69 18.56 10.42
N PHE A 181 -11.32 17.31 10.11
CA PHE A 181 -10.25 16.58 10.80
C PHE A 181 -8.90 16.66 10.07
N GLY A 182 -8.90 16.93 8.76
CA GLY A 182 -7.70 16.91 7.92
C GLY A 182 -6.65 17.94 8.33
N ALA A 183 -7.04 19.19 8.53
CA ALA A 183 -6.11 20.25 8.95
C ALA A 183 -5.53 20.00 10.35
N PRO A 184 -6.33 19.74 11.42
CA PRO A 184 -5.80 19.40 12.75
C PRO A 184 -4.87 18.19 12.74
N LEU A 185 -5.21 17.13 12.01
CA LEU A 185 -4.36 15.96 11.87
C LEU A 185 -3.06 16.29 11.16
N THR A 186 -3.11 17.16 10.14
CA THR A 186 -1.92 17.63 9.43
C THR A 186 -1.03 18.43 10.35
N GLU A 187 -1.56 19.40 11.10
CA GLU A 187 -0.80 20.18 12.10
C GLU A 187 -0.14 19.29 13.13
N LEU A 188 -0.88 18.33 13.72
CA LEU A 188 -0.32 17.35 14.67
C LEU A 188 0.81 16.53 14.06
N ALA A 189 0.71 16.25 12.75
CA ALA A 189 1.70 15.49 12.03
C ALA A 189 2.84 16.36 11.47
N LYS A 190 2.87 17.69 11.61
CA LYS A 190 3.93 18.49 10.96
C LYS A 190 5.30 18.22 11.57
N ASP A 191 5.36 18.24 12.89
CA ASP A 191 6.62 18.26 13.63
C ASP A 191 6.73 17.06 14.57
N LEU A 192 7.97 16.68 14.88
CA LEU A 192 8.24 15.72 15.94
C LEU A 192 7.94 16.41 17.29
N PRO A 193 7.13 15.81 18.20
CA PRO A 193 6.89 16.45 19.49
C PRO A 193 8.19 16.63 20.29
N GLU A 194 8.35 17.79 20.96
CA GLU A 194 9.57 18.16 21.71
C GLU A 194 10.06 17.04 22.64
N PHE A 195 9.14 16.34 23.31
CA PHE A 195 9.50 15.20 24.16
C PHE A 195 10.27 14.10 23.41
N PHE A 196 9.90 13.77 22.17
CA PHE A 196 10.61 12.77 21.38
C PHE A 196 11.93 13.29 20.82
N GLU A 197 12.02 14.59 20.54
CA GLU A 197 13.27 15.25 20.15
C GLU A 197 14.28 15.25 21.31
N ASP A 198 13.88 15.72 22.49
CA ASP A 198 14.69 15.79 23.70
C ASP A 198 15.19 14.40 24.17
N ASN A 199 14.38 13.37 23.99
CA ASN A 199 14.69 12.00 24.41
C ASN A 199 15.15 11.11 23.23
N MET A 200 15.45 11.67 22.06
CA MET A 200 15.73 10.90 20.85
C MET A 200 16.87 9.90 21.05
N GLN A 201 17.94 10.30 21.75
CA GLN A 201 19.09 9.43 22.00
C GLN A 201 18.70 8.14 22.74
N ASP A 202 17.87 8.25 23.78
CA ASP A 202 17.45 7.11 24.59
C ASP A 202 16.55 6.16 23.78
N TRP A 203 15.58 6.72 23.06
CA TRP A 203 14.67 5.95 22.20
C TRP A 203 15.41 5.25 21.06
N MET A 204 16.29 5.95 20.35
CA MET A 204 17.03 5.37 19.23
C MET A 204 18.00 4.28 19.70
N THR A 205 18.65 4.48 20.85
CA THR A 205 19.51 3.45 21.46
C THR A 205 18.69 2.22 21.85
N PHE A 206 17.51 2.43 22.44
CA PHE A 206 16.61 1.34 22.81
C PHE A 206 16.09 0.58 21.58
N PHE A 207 15.64 1.27 20.54
CA PHE A 207 15.19 0.64 19.29
C PHE A 207 16.27 -0.20 18.62
N ARG A 208 17.52 0.29 18.58
CA ARG A 208 18.65 -0.50 18.07
C ARG A 208 18.87 -1.77 18.90
N SER A 209 18.78 -1.67 20.23
CA SER A 209 18.90 -2.86 21.10
C SER A 209 17.80 -3.90 20.84
N LEU A 210 16.58 -3.45 20.51
CA LEU A 210 15.45 -4.32 20.15
C LEU A 210 15.62 -4.96 18.76
N LEU A 211 16.26 -4.29 17.80
CA LEU A 211 16.61 -4.89 16.51
C LEU A 211 17.63 -6.03 16.63
N GLN A 212 18.60 -5.87 17.54
CA GLN A 212 19.65 -6.85 17.81
C GLN A 212 19.20 -8.01 18.71
N LEU A 213 17.97 -7.97 19.21
CA LEU A 213 17.43 -8.96 20.14
C LEU A 213 17.28 -10.33 19.45
N ASN A 214 17.98 -11.34 19.96
CA ASN A 214 17.89 -12.70 19.43
C ASN A 214 16.63 -13.40 19.93
N ALA A 215 15.88 -14.05 19.03
CA ALA A 215 14.65 -14.78 19.36
C ALA A 215 14.89 -15.90 20.41
N SER A 216 16.08 -16.50 20.41
CA SER A 216 16.49 -17.51 21.39
C SER A 216 16.61 -16.99 22.83
N THR A 217 16.75 -15.68 23.02
CA THR A 217 16.83 -15.05 24.36
C THR A 217 15.48 -15.08 25.09
N LEU A 218 14.36 -15.13 24.37
CA LEU A 218 13.00 -15.20 24.92
C LEU A 218 12.52 -16.63 25.20
N ASN A 219 13.18 -17.63 24.60
CA ASN A 219 12.92 -19.03 24.93
C ASN A 219 13.39 -19.39 26.36
N LEU A 220 14.20 -18.53 26.99
CA LEU A 220 14.68 -18.71 28.37
C LEU A 220 13.67 -18.24 29.44
N THR A 221 12.63 -17.48 29.07
CA THR A 221 11.65 -16.94 30.04
C THR A 221 10.30 -17.66 30.04
N ASN A 222 9.99 -18.45 29.01
CA ASN A 222 8.70 -19.13 28.87
C ASN A 222 8.88 -20.66 28.92
N GLU A 223 9.08 -21.22 30.12
CA GLU A 223 9.01 -22.67 30.34
C GLU A 223 7.60 -23.26 30.19
N THR A 224 6.58 -22.43 29.91
CA THR A 224 5.19 -22.87 29.76
C THR A 224 4.55 -22.32 28.49
N ASN A 225 4.29 -23.25 27.57
CA ASN A 225 3.32 -23.23 26.46
C ASN A 225 3.70 -22.48 25.16
N GLU A 226 3.77 -23.28 24.09
CA GLU A 226 3.70 -22.96 22.66
C GLU A 226 4.76 -21.99 22.07
N ASN A 227 5.85 -22.60 21.60
CA ASN A 227 7.06 -22.05 20.96
C ASN A 227 6.90 -21.10 19.75
N ASN A 228 5.72 -20.54 19.45
CA ASN A 228 5.51 -19.65 18.30
C ASN A 228 5.18 -18.19 18.67
N ASN A 229 4.47 -17.92 19.77
CA ASN A 229 3.94 -16.57 20.01
C ASN A 229 5.02 -15.55 20.40
N ALA A 230 5.99 -15.94 21.22
CA ALA A 230 7.08 -15.03 21.63
C ALA A 230 7.96 -14.64 20.43
N THR A 231 8.25 -15.60 19.56
CA THR A 231 9.05 -15.39 18.35
C THR A 231 8.32 -14.46 17.36
N VAL A 232 7.02 -14.65 17.16
CA VAL A 232 6.18 -13.75 16.33
C VAL A 232 6.15 -12.33 16.90
N LEU A 233 6.07 -12.18 18.23
CA LEU A 233 6.08 -10.85 18.85
C LEU A 233 7.41 -10.11 18.62
N VAL A 234 8.55 -10.80 18.71
CA VAL A 234 9.86 -10.22 18.39
C VAL A 234 9.91 -9.74 16.95
N GLU A 235 9.45 -10.58 16.03
CA GLU A 235 9.39 -10.27 14.60
C GLU A 235 8.52 -9.03 14.33
N GLN A 236 7.35 -8.95 14.99
CA GLN A 236 6.46 -7.79 14.91
C GLN A 236 7.13 -6.53 15.45
N ILE A 237 7.78 -6.60 16.62
CA ILE A 237 8.48 -5.44 17.20
C ILE A 237 9.57 -4.94 16.24
N LYS A 238 10.41 -5.83 15.72
CA LYS A 238 11.47 -5.46 14.76
C LYS A 238 10.88 -4.84 13.49
N SER A 239 9.75 -5.37 13.01
CA SER A 239 9.07 -4.87 11.82
C SER A 239 8.54 -3.45 12.00
N GLN A 240 7.99 -3.16 13.18
CA GLN A 240 7.51 -1.82 13.53
C GLN A 240 8.66 -0.85 13.75
N ILE A 241 9.80 -1.31 14.29
CA ILE A 241 10.99 -0.46 14.39
C ILE A 241 11.51 -0.08 13.00
N CYS A 242 11.53 -1.00 12.02
CA CYS A 242 11.92 -0.68 10.65
C CYS A 242 11.00 0.36 10.01
N ASP A 243 9.69 0.25 10.25
CA ASP A 243 8.69 1.21 9.74
C ASP A 243 8.87 2.59 10.41
N ASN A 244 9.05 2.62 11.73
CA ASN A 244 9.35 3.84 12.48
C ASN A 244 10.66 4.48 11.99
N ALA A 245 11.74 3.71 11.83
CA ALA A 245 13.01 4.21 11.32
C ALA A 245 12.86 4.78 9.90
N SER A 246 11.99 4.18 9.06
CA SER A 246 11.64 4.72 7.74
C SER A 246 10.93 6.06 7.85
N LEU A 247 10.00 6.20 8.78
CA LEU A 247 9.30 7.47 9.05
C LEU A 247 10.29 8.55 9.50
N TYR A 248 11.14 8.27 10.50
CA TYR A 248 12.15 9.21 10.98
C TYR A 248 13.15 9.60 9.88
N ALA A 249 13.70 8.62 9.16
CA ALA A 249 14.56 8.89 8.00
C ALA A 249 13.84 9.71 6.93
N SER A 250 12.52 9.53 6.77
CA SER A 250 11.75 10.21 5.73
C SER A 250 11.37 11.65 6.07
N LYS A 251 11.02 11.89 7.33
CA LYS A 251 10.27 13.08 7.73
C LYS A 251 11.01 13.94 8.76
N TYR A 252 11.78 13.31 9.64
CA TYR A 252 12.51 13.95 10.73
C TYR A 252 14.01 13.67 10.55
N GLU A 253 14.47 13.83 9.31
CA GLU A 253 15.84 13.50 8.92
C GLU A 253 16.90 14.35 9.64
N PRO A 254 16.74 15.68 9.81
CA PRO A 254 17.74 16.50 10.49
C PRO A 254 18.08 15.99 11.89
N GLU A 255 17.07 15.57 12.64
CA GLU A 255 17.20 15.05 14.00
C GLU A 255 17.72 13.60 13.99
N PHE A 256 17.26 12.78 13.04
CA PHE A 256 17.60 11.35 12.97
C PHE A 256 18.96 11.04 12.32
N ALA A 257 19.54 11.97 11.55
CA ALA A 257 20.70 11.75 10.69
C ALA A 257 21.91 11.12 11.42
N SER A 258 22.16 11.49 12.69
CA SER A 258 23.27 10.95 13.48
C SER A 258 23.10 9.47 13.85
N TYR A 259 21.87 8.97 13.93
CA TYR A 259 21.56 7.59 14.32
C TYR A 259 21.43 6.66 13.11
N LEU A 260 21.11 7.23 11.94
CA LEU A 260 20.79 6.51 10.72
C LEU A 260 21.84 5.45 10.31
N PRO A 261 23.17 5.71 10.31
CA PRO A 261 24.16 4.70 9.92
C PRO A 261 24.11 3.44 10.80
N GLY A 262 23.79 3.61 12.09
CA GLY A 262 23.61 2.51 13.03
C GLY A 262 22.41 1.65 12.68
N PHE A 263 21.27 2.26 12.36
CA PHE A 263 20.07 1.54 11.91
C PHE A 263 20.28 0.81 10.59
N VAL A 264 20.97 1.44 9.61
CA VAL A 264 21.30 0.79 8.34
C VAL A 264 22.12 -0.48 8.59
N THR A 265 23.10 -0.42 9.49
CA THR A 265 23.93 -1.57 9.85
C THR A 265 23.11 -2.68 10.52
N ASP A 266 22.31 -2.35 11.53
CA ASP A 266 21.51 -3.34 12.28
C ASP A 266 20.45 -4.00 11.38
N VAL A 267 19.75 -3.23 10.54
CA VAL A 267 18.74 -3.76 9.60
C VAL A 267 19.39 -4.63 8.53
N TRP A 268 20.57 -4.26 8.05
CA TRP A 268 21.33 -5.05 7.12
C TRP A 268 21.72 -6.41 7.69
N GLU A 269 22.33 -6.44 8.88
CA GLU A 269 22.72 -7.69 9.55
C GLU A 269 21.51 -8.57 9.85
N MET A 270 20.39 -7.96 10.27
CA MET A 270 19.14 -8.65 10.48
C MET A 270 18.62 -9.31 9.19
N LEU A 271 18.61 -8.61 8.05
CA LEU A 271 18.18 -9.16 6.76
C LEU A 271 19.04 -10.36 6.34
N LEU A 272 20.35 -10.31 6.57
CA LEU A 272 21.26 -11.42 6.29
C LEU A 272 21.01 -12.65 7.17
N GLY A 273 20.55 -12.45 8.40
CA GLY A 273 20.25 -13.53 9.35
C GLY A 273 18.82 -14.09 9.26
N THR A 274 17.93 -13.48 8.48
CA THR A 274 16.50 -13.84 8.43
C THR A 274 16.25 -14.91 7.36
N SER A 275 15.46 -15.94 7.70
CA SER A 275 15.12 -17.03 6.77
C SER A 275 13.91 -16.70 5.89
N ALA A 276 13.71 -17.49 4.83
CA ALA A 276 12.65 -17.26 3.85
C ALA A 276 11.21 -17.57 4.34
N GLN A 277 11.01 -17.94 5.61
CA GLN A 277 9.71 -18.36 6.17
C GLN A 277 8.67 -17.22 6.19
N THR A 278 7.39 -17.55 6.03
CA THR A 278 6.26 -16.60 5.92
C THR A 278 6.12 -15.63 7.07
N LYS A 279 6.40 -16.08 8.29
CA LYS A 279 6.28 -15.25 9.49
C LYS A 279 7.17 -13.99 9.44
N TYR A 280 8.26 -14.02 8.67
CA TYR A 280 9.16 -12.89 8.47
C TYR A 280 8.76 -11.99 7.30
N ASP A 281 7.64 -12.24 6.59
CA ASP A 281 7.26 -11.50 5.39
C ASP A 281 7.12 -10.00 5.66
N LEU A 282 6.39 -9.64 6.71
CA LEU A 282 6.18 -8.25 7.12
C LEU A 282 7.49 -7.58 7.54
N LEU A 283 8.31 -8.28 8.33
CA LEU A 283 9.62 -7.79 8.78
C LEU A 283 10.54 -7.49 7.61
N ILE A 284 10.69 -8.45 6.68
CA ILE A 284 11.54 -8.29 5.50
C ILE A 284 11.01 -7.18 4.60
N GLY A 285 9.70 -7.12 4.38
CA GLY A 285 9.07 -6.05 3.60
C GLY A 285 9.39 -4.66 4.16
N ASN A 286 9.19 -4.45 5.46
CA ASN A 286 9.47 -3.17 6.12
C ASN A 286 10.97 -2.85 6.17
N ALA A 287 11.82 -3.85 6.38
CA ALA A 287 13.28 -3.68 6.39
C ALA A 287 13.83 -3.28 5.00
N ILE A 288 13.37 -3.93 3.93
CA ILE A 288 13.71 -3.55 2.55
C ILE A 288 13.13 -2.16 2.22
N GLY A 289 11.92 -1.86 2.69
CA GLY A 289 11.29 -0.55 2.59
C GLY A 289 12.13 0.55 3.24
N PHE A 290 12.67 0.30 4.44
CA PHE A 290 13.60 1.20 5.12
C PHE A 290 14.86 1.47 4.29
N LEU A 291 15.54 0.42 3.82
CA LEU A 291 16.74 0.59 2.98
C LEU A 291 16.42 1.38 1.70
N SER A 292 15.28 1.09 1.06
CA SER A 292 14.81 1.85 -0.11
C SER A 292 14.61 3.33 0.23
N CYS A 293 13.95 3.64 1.35
CA CYS A 293 13.73 5.01 1.82
C CYS A 293 15.05 5.78 1.99
N VAL A 294 16.07 5.13 2.55
CA VAL A 294 17.39 5.75 2.78
C VAL A 294 18.13 5.98 1.46
N ILE A 295 18.14 4.99 0.55
CA ILE A 295 18.88 5.10 -0.72
C ILE A 295 18.27 6.15 -1.65
N SER A 296 16.95 6.31 -1.63
CA SER A 296 16.25 7.35 -2.42
C SER A 296 16.76 8.76 -2.10
N ARG A 297 17.34 8.97 -0.91
CA ARG A 297 17.83 10.27 -0.44
C ARG A 297 19.29 10.48 -0.85
N PRO A 298 19.60 11.48 -1.70
CA PRO A 298 20.96 11.70 -2.17
C PRO A 298 22.01 11.84 -1.07
N GLN A 299 21.67 12.50 0.04
CA GLN A 299 22.57 12.75 1.18
C GLN A 299 23.04 11.48 1.92
N HIS A 300 22.30 10.37 1.84
CA HIS A 300 22.64 9.12 2.54
C HIS A 300 23.19 8.05 1.61
N ARG A 301 23.30 8.31 0.30
CA ARG A 301 23.82 7.35 -0.68
C ARG A 301 25.22 6.86 -0.36
N HIS A 302 26.05 7.70 0.27
CA HIS A 302 27.41 7.34 0.71
C HIS A 302 27.46 6.09 1.61
N LEU A 303 26.37 5.77 2.32
CA LEU A 303 26.28 4.55 3.14
C LEU A 303 26.29 3.26 2.31
N PHE A 304 25.99 3.34 1.01
CA PHE A 304 25.85 2.20 0.10
C PHE A 304 26.80 2.25 -1.11
N GLU A 305 27.68 3.25 -1.21
CA GLU A 305 28.57 3.43 -2.39
C GLU A 305 29.60 2.32 -2.57
N ASN A 306 29.91 1.56 -1.52
CA ASN A 306 30.87 0.46 -1.62
C ASN A 306 30.37 -0.63 -2.61
N PRO A 307 31.11 -0.91 -3.70
CA PRO A 307 30.71 -1.89 -4.71
C PRO A 307 30.42 -3.29 -4.14
N GLU A 308 31.16 -3.73 -3.11
CA GLU A 308 30.92 -5.02 -2.46
C GLU A 308 29.60 -5.02 -1.69
N THR A 309 29.23 -3.88 -1.08
CA THR A 309 27.95 -3.74 -0.38
C THR A 309 26.80 -3.77 -1.37
N LEU A 310 26.91 -3.07 -2.51
CA LEU A 310 25.92 -3.12 -3.59
C LEU A 310 25.74 -4.53 -4.14
N GLN A 311 26.85 -5.24 -4.39
CA GLN A 311 26.80 -6.63 -4.84
C GLN A 311 26.11 -7.54 -3.83
N LYS A 312 26.49 -7.45 -2.55
CA LYS A 312 25.84 -8.22 -1.47
C LYS A 312 24.36 -7.88 -1.35
N LEU A 313 23.96 -6.64 -1.59
CA LEU A 313 22.57 -6.20 -1.49
C LEU A 313 21.74 -6.81 -2.61
N CYS A 314 22.28 -6.79 -3.83
CA CYS A 314 21.70 -7.53 -4.95
C CYS A 314 21.58 -9.02 -4.59
N GLU A 315 22.69 -9.70 -4.31
CA GLU A 315 22.74 -11.17 -4.16
C GLU A 315 22.01 -11.74 -2.94
N LYS A 316 22.12 -11.08 -1.78
CA LYS A 316 21.65 -11.64 -0.50
C LYS A 316 20.32 -11.10 -0.04
N VAL A 317 19.91 -9.92 -0.51
CA VAL A 317 18.67 -9.28 -0.09
C VAL A 317 17.64 -9.25 -1.21
N ILE A 318 17.99 -8.71 -2.37
CA ILE A 318 17.01 -8.51 -3.45
C ILE A 318 16.62 -9.84 -4.08
N LEU A 319 17.60 -10.59 -4.57
CA LEU A 319 17.33 -11.77 -5.38
C LEU A 319 16.53 -12.86 -4.64
N PRO A 320 16.82 -13.21 -3.37
CA PRO A 320 16.00 -14.17 -2.63
C PRO A 320 14.54 -13.73 -2.45
N ASN A 321 14.27 -12.42 -2.43
CA ASN A 321 12.94 -11.85 -2.22
C ASN A 321 12.17 -11.57 -3.52
N MET A 322 12.77 -11.79 -4.69
CA MET A 322 12.11 -11.67 -6.00
C MET A 322 11.60 -12.99 -6.57
N HIS A 323 12.07 -14.14 -6.06
CA HIS A 323 11.63 -15.44 -6.54
C HIS A 323 10.17 -15.71 -6.21
N PHE A 324 9.47 -16.33 -7.15
CA PHE A 324 8.13 -16.86 -6.94
C PHE A 324 8.18 -18.03 -5.94
N ARG A 325 7.43 -17.96 -4.83
CA ARG A 325 7.41 -19.01 -3.81
C ARG A 325 6.21 -19.93 -4.00
N ALA A 326 6.30 -21.15 -3.50
CA ALA A 326 5.20 -22.12 -3.50
C ALA A 326 3.91 -21.57 -2.86
N LEU A 327 4.03 -20.69 -1.87
CA LEU A 327 2.88 -20.05 -1.22
C LEU A 327 2.24 -18.95 -2.07
N ASP A 328 3.04 -18.27 -2.88
CA ASP A 328 2.52 -17.29 -3.84
C ASP A 328 1.75 -18.05 -4.95
N GLU A 329 2.18 -19.28 -5.28
CA GLU A 329 1.48 -20.21 -6.18
C GLU A 329 0.15 -20.70 -5.60
N GLU A 330 0.16 -21.09 -4.33
CA GLU A 330 -1.04 -21.48 -3.59
C GLU A 330 -2.04 -20.32 -3.53
N LEU A 331 -1.59 -19.12 -3.17
CA LEU A 331 -2.48 -17.94 -3.14
C LEU A 331 -3.02 -17.60 -4.52
N PHE A 332 -2.19 -17.67 -5.56
CA PHE A 332 -2.63 -17.46 -6.95
C PHE A 332 -3.68 -18.48 -7.39
N THR A 333 -3.56 -19.73 -6.94
CA THR A 333 -4.46 -20.83 -7.35
C THR A 333 -5.76 -20.84 -6.54
N GLU A 334 -5.67 -20.65 -5.22
CA GLU A 334 -6.80 -20.76 -4.29
C GLU A 334 -7.58 -19.44 -4.16
N ASN A 335 -6.90 -18.28 -4.23
CA ASN A 335 -7.52 -16.95 -4.12
C ASN A 335 -6.90 -15.92 -5.08
N PRO A 336 -7.15 -16.05 -6.40
CA PRO A 336 -6.54 -15.20 -7.42
C PRO A 336 -6.89 -13.71 -7.24
N ASP A 337 -8.08 -13.38 -6.74
CA ASP A 337 -8.49 -11.99 -6.50
C ASP A 337 -7.63 -11.32 -5.42
N GLU A 338 -7.31 -12.05 -4.34
CA GLU A 338 -6.43 -11.57 -3.29
C GLU A 338 -4.98 -11.44 -3.78
N TYR A 339 -4.50 -12.40 -4.55
CA TYR A 339 -3.18 -12.32 -5.19
C TYR A 339 -3.06 -11.05 -6.04
N ILE A 340 -4.02 -10.81 -6.95
CA ILE A 340 -4.03 -9.63 -7.83
C ILE A 340 -4.09 -8.34 -6.99
N ARG A 341 -4.94 -8.29 -5.97
CA ARG A 341 -5.06 -7.11 -5.08
C ARG A 341 -3.76 -6.78 -4.34
N LEU A 342 -3.00 -7.79 -3.91
CA LEU A 342 -1.72 -7.59 -3.23
C LEU A 342 -0.62 -7.09 -4.19
N ASP A 343 -0.70 -7.49 -5.46
CA ASP A 343 0.28 -7.14 -6.49
C ASP A 343 0.00 -5.79 -7.19
N LEU A 344 -1.25 -5.30 -7.15
CA LEU A 344 -1.63 -3.99 -7.72
C LEU A 344 -0.96 -2.80 -7.02
N GLU A 345 -0.46 -1.85 -7.83
CA GLU A 345 0.08 -0.57 -7.37
C GLU A 345 -0.96 0.20 -6.52
N GLY A 346 -0.56 0.65 -5.33
CA GLY A 346 -1.43 1.36 -4.38
C GLY A 346 -2.02 0.54 -3.22
N SER A 347 -1.83 -0.79 -3.18
CA SER A 347 -2.11 -1.57 -1.97
C SER A 347 -1.16 -1.18 -0.83
N ASN A 348 -1.69 -1.00 0.39
CA ASN A 348 -0.90 -0.76 1.61
C ASN A 348 -0.19 -2.03 2.12
N ALA A 349 -0.45 -3.19 1.52
CA ALA A 349 0.23 -4.43 1.86
C ALA A 349 1.59 -4.49 1.14
N GLN A 350 2.69 -4.32 1.89
CA GLN A 350 4.04 -4.56 1.38
C GLN A 350 4.25 -6.07 1.24
N THR A 351 4.27 -6.58 0.00
CA THR A 351 4.78 -7.93 -0.28
C THR A 351 6.30 -7.90 -0.41
N ARG A 352 6.98 -9.01 -0.09
CA ARG A 352 8.44 -9.11 -0.25
C ARG A 352 8.89 -8.78 -1.68
N ARG A 353 8.17 -9.31 -2.67
CA ARG A 353 8.48 -9.11 -4.10
C ARG A 353 8.37 -7.63 -4.45
N ARG A 354 7.29 -6.96 -4.03
CA ARG A 354 7.11 -5.53 -4.28
C ARG A 354 8.18 -4.67 -3.58
N ALA A 355 8.49 -4.97 -2.33
CA ALA A 355 9.56 -4.28 -1.61
C ALA A 355 10.91 -4.45 -2.33
N ALA A 356 11.23 -5.65 -2.80
CA ALA A 356 12.45 -5.93 -3.56
C ALA A 356 12.46 -5.22 -4.92
N CYS A 357 11.35 -5.21 -5.67
CA CYS A 357 11.22 -4.47 -6.93
C CYS A 357 11.43 -2.96 -6.74
N ASN A 358 10.83 -2.40 -5.69
CA ASN A 358 11.02 -0.99 -5.35
C ASN A 358 12.50 -0.69 -5.00
N LEU A 359 13.16 -1.59 -4.26
CA LEU A 359 14.58 -1.43 -3.96
C LEU A 359 15.45 -1.50 -5.22
N VAL A 360 15.15 -2.39 -6.18
CA VAL A 360 15.82 -2.44 -7.49
C VAL A 360 15.69 -1.09 -8.20
N HIS A 361 14.49 -0.53 -8.22
CA HIS A 361 14.21 0.75 -8.87
C HIS A 361 15.07 1.87 -8.27
N VAL A 362 15.02 2.00 -6.95
CA VAL A 362 15.75 3.03 -6.19
C VAL A 362 17.27 2.88 -6.33
N LEU A 363 17.80 1.65 -6.31
CA LEU A 363 19.23 1.41 -6.51
C LEU A 363 19.69 1.74 -7.93
N CYS A 364 18.88 1.39 -8.93
CA CYS A 364 19.17 1.75 -10.32
C CYS A 364 19.16 3.27 -10.51
N GLU A 365 18.30 4.00 -9.80
CA GLU A 365 18.29 5.47 -9.83
C GLU A 365 19.51 6.07 -9.10
N ALA A 366 19.91 5.49 -7.97
CA ALA A 366 20.97 6.03 -7.13
C ALA A 366 22.40 5.72 -7.61
N PHE A 367 22.65 4.51 -8.14
CA PHE A 367 23.98 3.99 -8.44
C PHE A 367 24.04 3.37 -9.85
N GLU A 368 23.74 4.19 -10.85
CA GLU A 368 23.78 3.78 -12.25
C GLU A 368 25.13 3.15 -12.65
N GLY A 369 25.09 2.17 -13.55
CA GLY A 369 26.27 1.43 -13.99
C GLY A 369 26.47 0.17 -13.16
N ALA A 370 27.13 0.28 -11.99
CA ALA A 370 27.52 -0.89 -11.18
C ALA A 370 26.33 -1.79 -10.81
N VAL A 371 25.21 -1.21 -10.39
CA VAL A 371 23.99 -1.97 -10.04
C VAL A 371 23.37 -2.62 -11.28
N VAL A 372 23.32 -1.91 -12.41
CA VAL A 372 22.78 -2.44 -13.67
C VAL A 372 23.63 -3.60 -14.18
N THR A 373 24.96 -3.51 -14.08
CA THR A 373 25.87 -4.60 -14.42
C THR A 373 25.63 -5.82 -13.54
N ASN A 374 25.51 -5.65 -12.22
CA ASN A 374 25.23 -6.74 -11.30
C ASN A 374 23.90 -7.45 -11.64
N PHE A 375 22.83 -6.69 -11.90
CA PHE A 375 21.55 -7.28 -12.29
C PHE A 375 21.60 -7.92 -13.67
N ALA A 376 22.33 -7.36 -14.64
CA ALA A 376 22.50 -7.97 -15.96
C ALA A 376 23.17 -9.34 -15.87
N THR A 377 24.27 -9.47 -15.12
CA THR A 377 24.95 -10.75 -14.89
C THR A 377 24.00 -11.77 -14.25
N TYR A 378 23.15 -11.33 -13.32
CA TYR A 378 22.20 -12.22 -12.68
C TYR A 378 21.04 -12.64 -13.61
N ILE A 379 20.52 -11.72 -14.43
CA ILE A 379 19.51 -12.02 -15.45
C ILE A 379 20.04 -13.07 -16.42
N GLU A 380 21.29 -12.92 -16.88
CA GLU A 380 21.94 -13.93 -17.73
C GLU A 380 22.02 -15.29 -17.04
N HIS A 381 22.43 -15.33 -15.76
CA HIS A 381 22.45 -16.57 -14.99
C HIS A 381 21.07 -17.25 -14.92
N LEU A 382 20.02 -16.51 -14.54
CA LEU A 382 18.66 -17.04 -14.44
C LEU A 382 18.09 -17.54 -15.78
N LEU A 383 18.35 -16.80 -16.86
CA LEU A 383 17.91 -17.21 -18.20
C LEU A 383 18.66 -18.45 -18.68
N ASN A 384 19.97 -18.55 -18.40
CA ASN A 384 20.77 -19.72 -18.70
C ASN A 384 20.27 -20.95 -17.93
N GLU A 385 19.94 -20.79 -16.64
CA GLU A 385 19.35 -21.83 -15.81
C GLU A 385 18.03 -22.35 -16.40
N TYR A 386 17.16 -21.44 -16.84
CA TYR A 386 15.91 -21.79 -17.52
C TYR A 386 16.16 -22.55 -18.83
N THR A 387 17.09 -22.08 -19.68
CA THR A 387 17.37 -22.75 -20.97
C THR A 387 18.01 -24.13 -20.82
N ASN A 388 18.82 -24.31 -19.78
CA ASN A 388 19.56 -25.55 -19.54
C ASN A 388 18.74 -26.60 -18.78
N THR A 389 17.61 -26.21 -18.18
CA THR A 389 16.74 -27.13 -17.45
C THR A 389 15.71 -27.78 -18.39
N PRO A 390 15.75 -29.11 -18.57
CA PRO A 390 14.77 -29.81 -19.41
C PRO A 390 13.34 -29.59 -18.91
N ASN A 391 12.37 -29.60 -19.83
CA ASN A 391 10.92 -29.51 -19.56
C ASN A 391 10.45 -28.21 -18.88
N GLY A 392 11.24 -27.14 -18.88
CA GLY A 392 10.81 -25.86 -18.30
C GLY A 392 10.68 -25.89 -16.77
N GLY A 393 11.33 -26.82 -16.09
CA GLY A 393 11.26 -26.96 -14.63
C GLY A 393 11.76 -25.74 -13.84
N ALA A 394 12.63 -24.92 -14.44
CA ALA A 394 13.15 -23.68 -13.85
C ALA A 394 12.34 -22.43 -14.29
N TRP A 395 11.02 -22.57 -14.47
CA TRP A 395 10.16 -21.45 -14.87
C TRP A 395 10.15 -20.30 -13.86
N THR A 396 10.36 -20.59 -12.57
CA THR A 396 10.49 -19.58 -11.51
C THR A 396 11.72 -18.70 -11.70
N SER A 397 12.82 -19.25 -12.22
CA SER A 397 14.03 -18.51 -12.59
C SER A 397 13.75 -17.55 -13.76
N LYS A 398 12.95 -17.99 -14.74
CA LYS A 398 12.48 -17.11 -15.82
C LYS A 398 11.56 -16.00 -15.32
N ASP A 399 10.62 -16.31 -14.44
CA ASP A 399 9.72 -15.32 -13.82
C ASP A 399 10.49 -14.26 -13.02
N ALA A 400 11.44 -14.69 -12.18
CA ALA A 400 12.32 -13.78 -11.44
C ALA A 400 13.14 -12.88 -12.38
N ALA A 401 13.66 -13.43 -13.49
CA ALA A 401 14.39 -12.66 -14.50
C ALA A 401 13.49 -11.62 -15.18
N LEU A 402 12.26 -11.98 -15.56
CA LEU A 402 11.30 -11.06 -16.15
C LEU A 402 10.90 -9.94 -15.19
N LEU A 403 10.66 -10.27 -13.91
CA LEU A 403 10.33 -9.30 -12.89
C LEU A 403 11.50 -8.33 -12.65
N LEU A 404 12.74 -8.85 -12.60
CA LEU A 404 13.94 -8.04 -12.45
C LEU A 404 14.18 -7.12 -13.65
N VAL A 405 14.05 -7.64 -14.88
CA VAL A 405 14.12 -6.82 -16.11
C VAL A 405 13.06 -5.72 -16.08
N THR A 406 11.82 -6.04 -15.71
CA THR A 406 10.73 -5.07 -15.63
C THR A 406 11.02 -3.99 -14.58
N SER A 407 11.59 -4.38 -13.43
CA SER A 407 11.96 -3.47 -12.34
C SER A 407 13.16 -2.57 -12.68
N VAL A 408 14.13 -3.07 -13.45
CA VAL A 408 15.26 -2.27 -13.97
C VAL A 408 14.80 -1.35 -15.10
N ALA A 409 13.90 -1.84 -15.96
CA ALA A 409 13.38 -1.11 -17.12
C ALA A 409 12.39 -0.01 -16.71
N SER A 410 11.74 -0.12 -15.55
CA SER A 410 10.75 0.85 -15.03
C SER A 410 11.30 2.25 -14.73
N ARG A 411 12.58 2.53 -15.03
CA ARG A 411 13.19 3.85 -14.96
C ARG A 411 12.30 4.92 -15.63
N GLY A 412 11.67 5.73 -14.80
CA GLY A 412 11.30 7.12 -15.05
C GLY A 412 10.40 7.37 -16.26
N LYS A 413 9.08 7.36 -16.00
CA LYS A 413 7.99 7.81 -16.88
C LYS A 413 7.81 6.93 -18.10
N THR A 414 6.63 6.33 -18.19
CA THR A 414 6.08 5.34 -19.12
C THR A 414 6.53 5.47 -20.59
N GLU A 415 7.08 6.60 -21.04
CA GLU A 415 7.40 6.91 -22.43
C GLU A 415 8.58 6.16 -23.02
N LYS A 416 9.75 6.19 -22.38
CA LYS A 416 10.93 5.44 -22.85
C LYS A 416 10.75 3.93 -22.73
N LEU A 417 10.00 3.45 -21.73
CA LEU A 417 9.72 2.03 -21.55
C LEU A 417 8.94 1.45 -22.74
N ILE A 418 7.88 2.13 -23.19
CA ILE A 418 7.13 1.66 -24.37
C ILE A 418 7.98 1.78 -25.63
N GLY A 419 8.79 2.83 -25.77
CA GLY A 419 9.74 2.94 -26.88
C GLY A 419 10.75 1.79 -26.92
N ASN A 420 11.28 1.40 -25.75
CA ASN A 420 12.23 0.29 -25.61
C ASN A 420 11.55 -1.08 -25.79
N ALA A 421 10.33 -1.27 -25.29
CA ALA A 421 9.56 -2.50 -25.47
C ALA A 421 9.18 -2.73 -26.94
N ILE A 422 8.75 -1.67 -27.64
CA ILE A 422 8.52 -1.71 -29.08
C ILE A 422 9.85 -1.96 -29.82
N GLY A 423 10.94 -1.31 -29.42
CA GLY A 423 12.28 -1.55 -29.97
C GLY A 423 12.77 -2.99 -29.77
N PHE A 424 12.43 -3.62 -28.65
CA PHE A 424 12.70 -5.04 -28.41
C PHE A 424 11.95 -5.92 -29.41
N LEU A 425 10.65 -5.66 -29.65
CA LEU A 425 9.87 -6.37 -30.66
C LEU A 425 10.52 -6.23 -32.05
N SER A 426 10.97 -5.02 -32.42
CA SER A 426 11.72 -4.80 -33.66
C SER A 426 12.99 -5.66 -33.71
N CYS A 427 13.77 -5.73 -32.62
CA CYS A 427 14.97 -6.56 -32.56
C CYS A 427 14.67 -8.06 -32.68
N VAL A 428 13.58 -8.54 -32.07
CA VAL A 428 13.18 -9.95 -32.14
C VAL A 428 12.76 -10.32 -33.57
N ILE A 429 11.94 -9.49 -34.23
CA ILE A 429 11.45 -9.75 -35.59
C ILE A 429 12.58 -9.65 -36.63
N SER A 430 13.54 -8.74 -36.40
CA SER A 430 14.73 -8.60 -37.25
C SER A 430 15.54 -9.89 -37.33
N ARG A 431 15.55 -10.70 -36.27
CA ARG A 431 16.27 -11.98 -36.23
C ARG A 431 15.44 -13.11 -36.85
N PRO A 432 15.90 -13.76 -37.94
CA PRO A 432 15.13 -14.80 -38.64
C PRO A 432 14.67 -15.97 -37.74
N GLN A 433 15.44 -16.31 -36.71
CA GLN A 433 15.18 -17.44 -35.79
C GLN A 433 13.91 -17.25 -34.95
N HIS A 434 13.45 -16.01 -34.74
CA HIS A 434 12.29 -15.71 -33.89
C HIS A 434 11.05 -15.28 -34.66
N ARG A 435 11.10 -15.25 -36.01
CA ARG A 435 9.98 -14.80 -36.85
C ARG A 435 8.74 -15.68 -36.73
N HIS A 436 8.92 -16.97 -36.46
CA HIS A 436 7.82 -17.92 -36.24
C HIS A 436 6.84 -17.50 -35.12
N LEU A 437 7.29 -16.68 -34.16
CA LEU A 437 6.44 -16.14 -33.08
C LEU A 437 5.37 -15.16 -33.60
N PHE A 438 5.56 -14.60 -34.79
CA PHE A 438 4.71 -13.58 -35.40
C PHE A 438 4.10 -14.05 -36.73
N GLU A 439 4.20 -15.32 -37.10
CA GLU A 439 3.61 -15.84 -38.35
C GLU A 439 2.08 -15.98 -38.29
N ASN A 440 1.50 -16.05 -37.07
CA ASN A 440 0.06 -16.13 -36.91
C ASN A 440 -0.62 -14.81 -37.36
N PRO A 441 -1.52 -14.84 -38.36
CA PRO A 441 -2.22 -13.64 -38.86
C PRO A 441 -2.97 -12.85 -37.78
N GLU A 442 -3.57 -13.52 -36.79
CA GLU A 442 -4.25 -12.83 -35.68
C GLU A 442 -3.28 -12.09 -34.77
N THR A 443 -2.08 -12.65 -34.57
CA THR A 443 -1.02 -12.03 -33.77
C THR A 443 -0.48 -10.79 -34.48
N LEU A 444 -0.26 -10.86 -35.79
CA LEU A 444 0.14 -9.70 -36.60
C LEU A 444 -0.93 -8.61 -36.59
N GLN A 445 -2.21 -8.98 -36.72
CA GLN A 445 -3.30 -8.03 -36.66
C GLN A 445 -3.38 -7.35 -35.28
N LYS A 446 -3.32 -8.11 -34.19
CA LYS A 446 -3.31 -7.56 -32.82
C LYS A 446 -2.09 -6.67 -32.56
N LEU A 447 -0.92 -7.05 -33.08
CA LEU A 447 0.30 -6.24 -32.98
C LEU A 447 0.14 -4.90 -33.71
N CYS A 448 -0.42 -4.92 -34.91
CA CYS A 448 -0.73 -3.69 -35.66
C CYS A 448 -1.75 -2.82 -34.89
N GLU A 449 -2.91 -3.38 -34.53
CA GLU A 449 -4.03 -2.65 -33.94
C GLU A 449 -3.83 -2.19 -32.50
N LYS A 450 -3.20 -3.01 -31.64
CA LYS A 450 -3.14 -2.76 -30.20
C LYS A 450 -1.79 -2.23 -29.74
N VAL A 451 -0.73 -2.37 -30.53
CA VAL A 451 0.62 -1.95 -30.15
C VAL A 451 1.13 -0.84 -31.06
N ILE A 452 1.08 -0.99 -32.38
CA ILE A 452 1.67 -0.01 -33.30
C ILE A 452 0.79 1.23 -33.39
N LEU A 453 -0.50 1.05 -33.72
CA LEU A 453 -1.40 2.17 -33.99
C LEU A 453 -1.57 3.13 -32.79
N PRO A 454 -1.80 2.67 -31.54
CA PRO A 454 -1.92 3.57 -30.39
C PRO A 454 -0.66 4.38 -30.11
N ASN A 455 0.52 3.87 -30.49
CA ASN A 455 1.80 4.53 -30.26
C ASN A 455 2.27 5.42 -31.43
N MET A 456 1.49 5.49 -32.52
CA MET A 456 1.72 6.41 -33.63
C MET A 456 0.85 7.67 -33.60
N HIS A 457 -0.27 7.65 -32.87
CA HIS A 457 -1.16 8.81 -32.74
C HIS A 457 -0.51 9.92 -31.91
N PHE A 458 -0.80 11.16 -32.29
CA PHE A 458 -0.43 12.37 -31.55
C PHE A 458 -1.27 12.48 -30.27
N ARG A 459 -0.65 12.58 -29.09
CA ARG A 459 -1.37 12.61 -27.79
C ARG A 459 -1.35 14.00 -27.16
N ALA A 460 -2.20 14.19 -26.14
CA ALA A 460 -2.27 15.43 -25.38
C ALA A 460 -0.93 15.87 -24.77
N LEU A 461 -0.07 14.93 -24.37
CA LEU A 461 1.27 15.24 -23.84
C LEU A 461 2.25 15.70 -24.94
N ASP A 462 2.11 15.14 -26.14
CA ASP A 462 2.89 15.53 -27.32
C ASP A 462 2.44 16.94 -27.78
N GLU A 463 1.15 17.25 -27.65
CA GLU A 463 0.55 18.56 -27.89
C GLU A 463 1.02 19.61 -26.88
N GLU A 464 1.07 19.25 -25.60
CA GLU A 464 1.62 20.11 -24.53
C GLU A 464 3.09 20.43 -24.79
N LEU A 465 3.93 19.42 -25.07
CA LEU A 465 5.35 19.64 -25.36
C LEU A 465 5.57 20.43 -26.66
N PHE A 466 4.78 20.15 -27.71
CA PHE A 466 4.83 20.91 -28.96
C PHE A 466 4.41 22.38 -28.76
N THR A 467 3.45 22.64 -27.87
CA THR A 467 2.96 23.99 -27.57
C THR A 467 3.91 24.76 -26.67
N GLU A 468 4.47 24.11 -25.65
CA GLU A 468 5.36 24.73 -24.66
C GLU A 468 6.80 24.90 -25.16
N ASN A 469 7.33 23.90 -25.89
CA ASN A 469 8.71 23.91 -26.38
C ASN A 469 8.83 23.17 -27.73
N PRO A 470 8.41 23.82 -28.84
CA PRO A 470 8.41 23.20 -30.17
C PRO A 470 9.81 22.81 -30.65
N ASP A 471 10.85 23.56 -30.27
CA ASP A 471 12.24 23.26 -30.66
C ASP A 471 12.73 21.96 -30.01
N GLU A 472 12.42 21.74 -28.73
CA GLU A 472 12.74 20.51 -28.00
C GLU A 472 11.94 19.32 -28.54
N TYR A 473 10.65 19.53 -28.88
CA TYR A 473 9.82 18.52 -29.54
C TYR A 473 10.45 18.08 -30.88
N ILE A 474 10.81 19.04 -31.74
CA ILE A 474 11.45 18.77 -33.04
C ILE A 474 12.80 18.09 -32.83
N ARG A 475 13.61 18.52 -31.87
CA ARG A 475 14.91 17.90 -31.54
C ARG A 475 14.78 16.43 -31.11
N LEU A 476 13.71 16.08 -30.41
CA LEU A 476 13.42 14.70 -30.01
C LEU A 476 12.93 13.84 -31.18
N ASP A 477 12.24 14.44 -32.15
CA ASP A 477 11.63 13.74 -33.29
C ASP A 477 12.52 13.70 -34.56
N LEU A 478 13.60 14.49 -34.62
CA LEU A 478 14.55 14.50 -35.74
C LEU A 478 15.40 13.22 -35.85
N GLU A 479 15.60 12.76 -37.09
CA GLU A 479 16.50 11.64 -37.42
C GLU A 479 17.95 11.93 -36.95
N GLY A 480 18.47 11.05 -36.09
CA GLY A 480 19.85 11.15 -35.56
C GLY A 480 19.97 11.58 -34.09
N SER A 481 18.86 11.92 -33.43
CA SER A 481 18.84 12.10 -31.97
C SER A 481 19.00 10.74 -31.25
N ASN A 482 19.80 10.71 -30.17
CA ASN A 482 19.96 9.55 -29.27
C ASN A 482 18.69 9.26 -28.44
N ALA A 483 17.66 10.10 -28.53
CA ALA A 483 16.38 9.89 -27.87
C ALA A 483 15.50 8.94 -28.70
N GLN A 484 15.16 7.78 -28.16
CA GLN A 484 14.19 6.86 -28.76
C GLN A 484 12.78 7.22 -28.29
N THR A 485 12.05 7.98 -29.12
CA THR A 485 10.63 8.28 -28.88
C THR A 485 9.76 7.07 -29.22
N ARG A 486 8.57 6.96 -28.61
CA ARG A 486 7.62 5.87 -28.89
C ARG A 486 7.21 5.82 -30.36
N ARG A 487 6.94 6.99 -30.95
CA ARG A 487 6.54 7.12 -32.36
C ARG A 487 7.61 6.57 -33.28
N ARG A 488 8.88 6.91 -33.02
CA ARG A 488 10.02 6.38 -33.77
C ARG A 488 10.21 4.88 -33.59
N ALA A 489 10.03 4.37 -32.37
CA ALA A 489 10.06 2.93 -32.12
C ALA A 489 8.93 2.20 -32.90
N ALA A 490 7.72 2.76 -32.91
CA ALA A 490 6.59 2.21 -33.67
C ALA A 490 6.84 2.25 -35.19
N CYS A 491 7.40 3.33 -35.72
CA CYS A 491 7.79 3.43 -37.14
C CYS A 491 8.86 2.38 -37.49
N ASN A 492 9.89 2.23 -36.65
CA ASN A 492 10.91 1.20 -36.81
C ASN A 492 10.34 -0.21 -36.77
N LEU A 493 9.36 -0.48 -35.91
CA LEU A 493 8.66 -1.76 -35.88
C LEU A 493 7.86 -2.02 -37.16
N VAL A 494 7.19 -1.00 -37.72
CA VAL A 494 6.50 -1.10 -39.03
C VAL A 494 7.50 -1.46 -40.13
N HIS A 495 8.66 -0.80 -40.19
CA HIS A 495 9.70 -1.13 -41.18
C HIS A 495 10.12 -2.59 -41.10
N VAL A 496 10.48 -3.05 -39.90
CA VAL A 496 10.96 -4.42 -39.68
C VAL A 496 9.87 -5.45 -39.98
N LEU A 497 8.61 -5.17 -39.63
CA LEU A 497 7.48 -6.04 -39.96
C LEU A 497 7.21 -6.11 -41.47
N CYS A 498 7.30 -4.98 -42.17
CA CYS A 498 7.19 -4.94 -43.63
C CYS A 498 8.32 -5.73 -44.30
N GLU A 499 9.55 -5.69 -43.79
CA GLU A 499 10.66 -6.51 -44.29
C GLU A 499 10.50 -8.01 -44.00
N ALA A 500 9.90 -8.36 -42.86
CA ALA A 500 9.78 -9.75 -42.42
C ALA A 500 8.54 -10.50 -42.97
N PHE A 501 7.43 -9.80 -43.21
CA PHE A 501 6.13 -10.39 -43.55
C PHE A 501 5.42 -9.63 -44.69
N GLU A 502 6.14 -9.44 -45.81
CA GLU A 502 5.62 -8.71 -46.98
C GLU A 502 4.24 -9.24 -47.44
N GLY A 503 3.28 -8.33 -47.60
CA GLY A 503 1.90 -8.64 -48.00
C GLY A 503 0.88 -8.42 -46.87
N ALA A 504 0.84 -9.31 -45.88
CA ALA A 504 -0.18 -9.29 -44.82
C ALA A 504 -0.16 -8.00 -43.98
N VAL A 505 1.02 -7.51 -43.64
CA VAL A 505 1.21 -6.28 -42.85
C VAL A 505 0.79 -5.04 -43.65
N VAL A 506 1.10 -5.01 -44.95
CA VAL A 506 0.75 -3.89 -45.84
C VAL A 506 -0.76 -3.81 -46.03
N THR A 507 -1.44 -4.95 -46.19
CA THR A 507 -2.91 -5.00 -46.27
C THR A 507 -3.57 -4.48 -44.98
N ASN A 508 -3.09 -4.92 -43.81
CA ASN A 508 -3.61 -4.45 -42.52
C ASN A 508 -3.48 -2.93 -42.35
N PHE A 509 -2.31 -2.37 -42.70
CA PHE A 509 -2.10 -0.94 -42.61
C PHE A 509 -2.84 -0.14 -43.68
N ALA A 510 -3.02 -0.67 -44.89
CA ALA A 510 -3.77 0.01 -45.95
C ALA A 510 -5.24 0.24 -45.57
N THR A 511 -5.91 -0.77 -45.01
CA THR A 511 -7.29 -0.64 -44.52
C THR A 511 -7.40 0.41 -43.41
N TYR A 512 -6.41 0.47 -42.52
CA TYR A 512 -6.40 1.45 -41.44
C TYR A 512 -6.09 2.88 -41.91
N ILE A 513 -5.17 3.05 -42.86
CA ILE A 513 -4.89 4.35 -43.49
C ILE A 513 -6.15 4.91 -44.15
N GLU A 514 -6.88 4.07 -44.88
CA GLU A 514 -8.13 4.46 -45.53
C GLU A 514 -9.18 4.89 -44.50
N HIS A 515 -9.29 4.18 -43.37
CA HIS A 515 -10.16 4.56 -42.25
C HIS A 515 -9.78 5.93 -41.66
N LEU A 516 -8.50 6.15 -41.32
CA LEU A 516 -8.03 7.41 -40.74
C LEU A 516 -8.19 8.61 -41.68
N LEU A 517 -7.93 8.41 -42.98
CA LEU A 517 -8.12 9.46 -43.98
C LEU A 517 -9.60 9.79 -44.17
N ASN A 518 -10.48 8.79 -44.14
CA ASN A 518 -11.93 8.98 -44.18
C ASN A 518 -12.46 9.68 -42.93
N GLU A 519 -11.91 9.40 -41.75
CA GLU A 519 -12.25 10.11 -40.51
C GLU A 519 -11.92 11.61 -40.62
N TYR A 520 -10.74 11.93 -41.16
CA TYR A 520 -10.33 13.32 -41.40
C TYR A 520 -11.22 14.04 -42.43
N THR A 521 -11.55 13.41 -43.56
CA THR A 521 -12.38 14.04 -44.60
C THR A 521 -13.80 14.33 -44.12
N ASN A 522 -14.33 13.51 -43.21
CA ASN A 522 -15.67 13.68 -42.65
C ASN A 522 -15.74 14.70 -41.51
N THR A 523 -14.62 15.08 -40.88
CA THR A 523 -14.60 16.04 -39.74
C THR A 523 -13.44 17.08 -39.81
N PRO A 524 -13.39 17.96 -40.83
CA PRO A 524 -12.23 18.82 -41.07
C PRO A 524 -11.94 19.85 -39.97
N ASN A 525 -12.96 20.28 -39.21
CA ASN A 525 -12.86 21.35 -38.20
C ASN A 525 -12.93 20.84 -36.75
N GLY A 526 -12.94 19.53 -36.51
CA GLY A 526 -13.28 18.92 -35.22
C GLY A 526 -12.12 18.29 -34.43
N GLY A 527 -10.86 18.59 -34.76
CA GLY A 527 -9.72 17.96 -34.08
C GLY A 527 -9.21 16.66 -34.72
N ALA A 528 -9.77 16.22 -35.86
CA ALA A 528 -9.34 15.02 -36.59
C ALA A 528 -8.00 15.15 -37.34
N TRP A 529 -7.27 16.25 -37.15
CA TRP A 529 -5.94 16.44 -37.75
C TRP A 529 -4.91 15.44 -37.22
N THR A 530 -5.12 14.93 -36.00
CA THR A 530 -4.31 13.87 -35.39
C THR A 530 -4.44 12.53 -36.13
N SER A 531 -5.64 12.19 -36.62
CA SER A 531 -5.88 11.02 -37.49
C SER A 531 -5.14 11.17 -38.83
N LYS A 532 -5.11 12.37 -39.40
CA LYS A 532 -4.34 12.66 -40.62
C LYS A 532 -2.83 12.55 -40.39
N ASP A 533 -2.33 13.07 -39.27
CA ASP A 533 -0.91 12.98 -38.89
C ASP A 533 -0.46 11.52 -38.71
N ALA A 534 -1.25 10.73 -37.97
CA ALA A 534 -1.02 9.30 -37.82
C ALA A 534 -1.02 8.55 -39.17
N ALA A 535 -1.96 8.87 -40.06
CA ALA A 535 -2.02 8.29 -41.40
C ALA A 535 -0.78 8.63 -42.24
N LEU A 536 -0.30 9.88 -42.21
CA LEU A 536 0.89 10.32 -42.94
C LEU A 536 2.16 9.64 -42.42
N LEU A 537 2.31 9.51 -41.11
CA LEU A 537 3.43 8.77 -40.51
C LEU A 537 3.40 7.29 -40.86
N LEU A 538 2.21 6.67 -40.86
CA LEU A 538 2.06 5.25 -41.24
C LEU A 538 2.39 5.03 -42.72
N VAL A 539 1.90 5.91 -43.60
CA VAL A 539 2.22 5.87 -45.04
C VAL A 539 3.73 6.01 -45.24
N THR A 540 4.36 6.98 -44.57
CA THR A 540 5.81 7.19 -44.67
C THR A 540 6.57 5.96 -44.18
N SER A 541 6.11 5.36 -43.07
CA SER A 541 6.74 4.18 -42.47
C SER A 541 6.63 2.94 -43.38
N VAL A 542 5.48 2.76 -44.03
CA VAL A 542 5.26 1.66 -44.98
C VAL A 542 5.99 1.92 -46.32
N ALA A 543 6.12 3.18 -46.73
CA ALA A 543 6.68 3.56 -48.03
C ALA A 543 8.21 3.64 -48.07
N SER A 544 8.89 3.93 -46.94
CA SER A 544 10.35 3.99 -46.90
C SER A 544 10.97 2.59 -46.94
N ARG A 545 10.91 1.97 -48.12
CA ARG A 545 11.65 0.75 -48.43
C ARG A 545 13.14 1.09 -48.53
N GLY A 546 13.95 0.51 -47.64
CA GLY A 546 15.39 0.33 -47.85
C GLY A 546 16.22 1.58 -48.16
N LYS A 547 16.33 2.51 -47.20
CA LYS A 547 17.52 3.37 -47.08
C LYS A 547 18.26 3.10 -45.76
N THR A 548 18.60 1.85 -45.55
CA THR A 548 19.55 1.41 -44.53
C THR A 548 20.78 0.79 -45.20
N GLU A 549 21.39 1.49 -46.16
CA GLU A 549 22.79 1.21 -46.53
C GLU A 549 23.52 2.51 -46.89
N LYS A 550 24.59 2.79 -46.10
CA LYS A 550 25.73 3.69 -46.34
C LYS A 550 25.43 5.20 -46.38
N VAL A 551 25.85 5.91 -45.33
CA VAL A 551 27.10 6.72 -45.24
C VAL A 551 27.36 7.03 -43.76
#